data_AF-A0A101JFI2-F1
#
_entry.id   AF-A0A101JFI2-F1
#
_cell.length_a   1.000
_cell.length_b   1.000
_cell.length_c   1.000
_cell.angle_alpha   90.00
_cell.angle_beta   90.00
_cell.angle_gamma   90.00
#
_symmetry.space_group_name_H-M   'P 1'
#
loop_
_entity.id
_entity.type
_entity.pdbx_description
1 polymer ?
#
loop_
_entity_poly.entity_id
_entity_poly.type
_entity_poly.pdbx_seq_one_letter_code
_entity_poly.pdbx_strand_id
1 'polypeptide(L)'
;MSEQSDKASSVKGHAGFRARFFTGTPASGRPTVPFSGRPPTGPTPSVPLTGNAPPLPPSTFTEEMPFAGRPVSAPPACTRSPGNPPPRVSFANEPTEQLPVITAAPGQRRPPPPRAAGRVVLIYEQQIRKPWRLLLCTASIVSLTVGVVLGQTEAYRTPTPRSTAAAQPSDVVQTVTPLTAPLSTITQRRLEIAGPATTLRIRTADLGESLYNIAPLDPSSSVQMTETGDGTQLTLVPAATGTAGAEVVLSSKVRWTLKLTGGTAELDVDSRAGGLIGAELVAGVSRGVLRLPEPKGTVPISVTGAVGELTVRTEAHAPVRVRLGKGAGLATVGGKARRGVKAGTTLRDAGWAKATNRYDVRVTADVSTLLVERIPATD
;
A
#
# COMPACT_ATOMS: atom_id res chain seq x y z
N MET A 1 22.77 -55.77 24.21
CA MET A 1 23.93 -56.63 23.94
C MET A 1 25.08 -55.68 23.62
N SER A 2 25.69 -55.07 24.63
CA SER A 2 26.62 -55.64 25.62
C SER A 2 27.97 -55.90 24.98
N GLU A 3 28.92 -54.98 25.19
CA GLU A 3 30.22 -55.20 25.84
C GLU A 3 30.94 -53.83 25.90
N GLN A 4 31.05 -53.19 27.07
CA GLN A 4 32.02 -53.47 28.14
C GLN A 4 33.42 -52.95 27.72
N SER A 5 33.74 -51.70 28.08
CA SER A 5 34.38 -51.31 29.35
C SER A 5 35.90 -51.40 29.25
N ASP A 6 36.59 -50.25 29.24
CA ASP A 6 37.73 -50.12 30.14
C ASP A 6 37.98 -48.68 30.59
N LYS A 7 38.60 -48.61 31.76
CA LYS A 7 38.47 -47.61 32.80
C LYS A 7 39.83 -46.94 33.04
N ALA A 8 39.76 -45.72 33.58
CA ALA A 8 40.73 -45.09 34.49
C ALA A 8 42.06 -44.55 33.92
N SER A 9 42.30 -43.24 34.15
CA SER A 9 43.26 -42.70 35.14
C SER A 9 43.47 -41.20 34.83
N SER A 10 42.90 -40.24 35.57
CA SER A 10 43.37 -39.70 36.85
C SER A 10 44.87 -39.35 36.93
N VAL A 11 45.26 -38.14 36.49
CA VAL A 11 46.41 -37.43 37.06
C VAL A 11 46.08 -35.94 37.24
N LYS A 12 46.62 -35.43 38.34
CA LYS A 12 46.34 -34.22 39.10
C LYS A 12 47.54 -33.26 38.96
N GLY A 13 47.31 -31.96 38.80
CA GLY A 13 48.31 -30.89 38.95
C GLY A 13 47.64 -29.54 38.66
N HIS A 14 47.21 -28.71 39.61
CA HIS A 14 47.92 -27.93 40.64
C HIS A 14 49.00 -26.97 40.11
N ALA A 15 48.55 -25.78 39.70
CA ALA A 15 49.14 -24.46 39.98
C ALA A 15 48.03 -23.43 39.58
N GLY A 16 47.59 -22.47 40.38
CA GLY A 16 48.27 -21.72 41.41
C GLY A 16 48.48 -20.29 40.93
N PHE A 17 47.43 -19.45 40.90
CA PHE A 17 47.64 -18.00 40.99
C PHE A 17 46.44 -17.34 41.68
N ARG A 18 46.74 -16.71 42.81
CA ARG A 18 45.83 -15.97 43.69
C ARG A 18 46.17 -14.48 43.60
N ALA A 19 45.13 -13.70 43.90
CA ALA A 19 45.13 -12.34 44.45
C ALA A 19 45.21 -11.21 43.40
N ARG A 20 44.51 -10.07 43.56
CA ARG A 20 44.09 -9.40 44.79
C ARG A 20 42.75 -8.66 44.64
N PHE A 21 42.01 -8.67 45.74
CA PHE A 21 40.96 -7.72 46.09
C PHE A 21 41.52 -6.30 46.22
N PHE A 22 40.73 -5.29 45.82
CA PHE A 22 40.85 -3.93 46.33
C PHE A 22 39.47 -3.45 46.77
N THR A 23 39.25 -3.49 48.08
CA THR A 23 38.19 -2.77 48.79
C THR A 23 38.75 -1.42 49.25
N GLY A 24 37.99 -0.34 49.08
CA GLY A 24 38.39 0.97 49.61
C GLY A 24 37.28 2.02 49.52
N THR A 25 36.46 2.09 50.57
CA THR A 25 35.72 3.29 51.03
C THR A 25 36.05 3.38 52.52
N PRO A 26 36.48 4.54 53.08
CA PRO A 26 35.48 5.50 53.58
C PRO A 26 35.91 6.98 53.59
N ALA A 27 34.93 7.84 53.87
CA ALA A 27 34.98 8.99 54.78
C ALA A 27 34.47 10.35 54.23
N SER A 28 33.45 10.81 54.95
CA SER A 28 32.87 12.14 55.14
C SER A 28 33.87 13.32 55.14
N GLY A 29 33.42 14.47 54.64
CA GLY A 29 34.07 15.77 54.89
C GLY A 29 33.36 16.93 54.18
N ARG A 30 32.43 17.59 54.86
CA ARG A 30 31.96 18.96 54.54
C ARG A 30 33.12 19.96 54.63
N PRO A 31 33.11 21.01 53.81
CA PRO A 31 33.34 22.34 54.35
C PRO A 31 32.31 23.36 53.87
N THR A 32 31.83 24.18 54.80
CA THR A 32 31.07 25.41 54.57
C THR A 32 32.05 26.58 54.68
N VAL A 33 32.10 27.47 53.69
CA VAL A 33 32.31 28.93 53.90
C VAL A 33 31.84 29.73 52.68
N PRO A 34 31.39 30.99 52.87
CA PRO A 34 30.58 31.75 51.92
C PRO A 34 31.41 32.78 51.13
N PHE A 35 31.00 33.14 49.91
CA PHE A 35 31.15 34.52 49.44
C PHE A 35 30.30 34.84 48.21
N SER A 36 29.88 36.10 48.18
CA SER A 36 29.04 36.79 47.21
C SER A 36 29.63 36.87 45.80
N GLY A 37 28.77 36.87 44.78
CA GLY A 37 29.13 37.22 43.41
C GLY A 37 27.92 37.30 42.48
N ARG A 38 27.46 38.54 42.26
CA ARG A 38 26.38 38.96 41.36
C ARG A 38 26.69 38.61 39.89
N PRO A 39 25.75 38.09 39.08
CA PRO A 39 25.89 38.12 37.63
C PRO A 39 25.03 39.24 36.97
N PRO A 40 25.37 39.63 35.74
CA PRO A 40 24.98 40.91 35.15
C PRO A 40 23.61 40.90 34.45
N THR A 41 23.11 42.13 34.30
CA THR A 41 21.93 42.61 33.58
C THR A 41 21.80 42.15 32.13
N GLY A 42 20.60 41.72 31.74
CA GLY A 42 20.14 41.52 30.36
C GLY A 42 18.59 41.50 30.30
N PRO A 43 17.96 41.93 29.19
CA PRO A 43 16.76 42.76 29.24
C PRO A 43 15.42 42.03 29.31
N THR A 44 14.48 42.68 30.01
CA THR A 44 13.05 42.39 30.10
C THR A 44 12.33 42.65 28.77
N PRO A 45 11.38 41.80 28.36
CA PRO A 45 10.30 42.21 27.46
C PRO A 45 9.01 42.50 28.23
N SER A 46 8.46 43.67 27.92
CA SER A 46 7.25 44.26 28.44
C SER A 46 5.98 43.47 28.08
N VAL A 47 5.07 43.38 29.04
CA VAL A 47 3.66 43.00 28.86
C VAL A 47 2.90 44.15 28.16
N PRO A 48 1.91 43.84 27.32
CA PRO A 48 0.67 44.62 27.35
C PRO A 48 -0.54 43.72 27.62
N LEU A 49 -1.32 44.12 28.62
CA LEU A 49 -2.67 43.65 28.90
C LEU A 49 -3.63 44.76 28.47
N THR A 50 -4.59 44.46 27.59
CA THR A 50 -6.00 44.94 27.47
C THR A 50 -6.50 44.43 26.11
N GLY A 51 -7.64 43.79 25.88
CA GLY A 51 -8.80 43.39 26.67
C GLY A 51 -9.92 42.92 25.72
N ASN A 52 -10.83 42.11 26.25
CA ASN A 52 -12.19 41.76 25.77
C ASN A 52 -12.42 40.60 24.78
N ALA A 53 -12.81 39.44 25.33
CA ALA A 53 -13.83 38.54 24.76
C ALA A 53 -14.62 37.82 25.91
N PRO A 54 -15.93 37.55 25.76
CA PRO A 54 -16.84 37.17 26.86
C PRO A 54 -16.81 35.67 27.25
N PRO A 55 -17.31 35.30 28.46
CA PRO A 55 -17.16 33.95 29.03
C PRO A 55 -18.21 32.94 28.53
N LEU A 56 -17.77 31.69 28.36
CA LEU A 56 -18.62 30.51 28.17
C LEU A 56 -19.05 29.93 29.54
N PRO A 57 -20.26 29.35 29.66
CA PRO A 57 -20.75 28.79 30.92
C PRO A 57 -20.19 27.39 31.23
N PRO A 58 -20.10 26.99 32.52
CA PRO A 58 -19.57 25.70 32.94
C PRO A 58 -20.61 24.58 32.83
N SER A 59 -20.19 23.40 32.38
CA SER A 59 -20.97 22.16 32.54
C SER A 59 -20.41 21.35 33.70
N THR A 60 -21.23 21.31 34.73
CA THR A 60 -21.04 20.66 36.02
C THR A 60 -21.05 19.15 35.90
N PHE A 61 -20.11 18.53 36.60
CA PHE A 61 -20.13 17.11 36.94
C PHE A 61 -21.20 16.88 38.02
N THR A 62 -22.11 15.93 37.84
CA THR A 62 -22.95 15.43 38.94
C THR A 62 -23.23 13.95 38.73
N GLU A 63 -22.71 13.17 39.66
CA GLU A 63 -22.98 11.75 39.89
C GLU A 63 -23.97 11.69 41.06
N GLU A 64 -25.16 11.14 40.86
CA GLU A 64 -25.95 10.43 41.89
C GLU A 64 -27.14 9.71 41.23
N MET A 65 -27.25 8.39 41.46
CA MET A 65 -28.47 7.58 41.29
C MET A 65 -29.35 7.71 42.56
N PRO A 66 -30.43 6.91 42.81
CA PRO A 66 -31.34 6.14 41.95
C PRO A 66 -32.83 6.46 42.25
N PHE A 67 -33.80 6.03 41.42
CA PHE A 67 -35.12 5.64 41.92
C PHE A 67 -35.83 4.65 41.00
N ALA A 68 -36.45 3.66 41.64
CA ALA A 68 -37.13 2.51 41.07
C ALA A 68 -38.59 2.80 40.65
N GLY A 69 -39.12 1.98 39.74
CA GLY A 69 -40.53 1.58 39.76
C GLY A 69 -41.36 1.80 38.49
N ARG A 70 -41.33 0.84 37.56
CA ARG A 70 -42.46 -0.07 37.19
C ARG A 70 -42.32 -0.64 35.76
N PRO A 71 -42.80 -1.87 35.50
CA PRO A 71 -42.57 -2.62 34.26
C PRO A 71 -43.77 -2.59 33.29
N VAL A 72 -43.64 -3.31 32.17
CA VAL A 72 -44.66 -3.83 31.21
C VAL A 72 -44.44 -3.32 29.77
N SER A 73 -43.87 -4.13 28.87
CA SER A 73 -44.61 -5.07 28.01
C SER A 73 -43.72 -5.57 26.86
N ALA A 74 -43.62 -6.89 26.71
CA ALA A 74 -43.01 -7.56 25.57
C ALA A 74 -43.93 -7.53 24.33
N PRO A 75 -43.41 -7.53 23.10
CA PRO A 75 -44.23 -7.74 21.91
C PRO A 75 -44.58 -9.24 21.74
N PRO A 76 -45.81 -9.60 21.32
CA PRO A 76 -46.21 -10.99 21.18
C PRO A 76 -45.64 -11.63 19.91
N ALA A 77 -45.22 -12.89 20.06
CA ALA A 77 -45.09 -13.82 18.97
C ALA A 77 -46.49 -14.24 18.48
N CYS A 78 -46.73 -14.17 17.17
CA CYS A 78 -47.86 -14.85 16.54
C CYS A 78 -47.37 -15.88 15.52
N THR A 79 -47.90 -17.07 15.78
CA THR A 79 -47.93 -18.35 15.10
C THR A 79 -48.22 -18.33 13.60
N ARG A 80 -47.70 -19.37 12.95
CA ARG A 80 -47.79 -19.79 11.54
C ARG A 80 -49.10 -20.55 11.28
N SER A 81 -49.76 -20.31 10.14
CA SER A 81 -50.61 -21.32 9.47
C SER A 81 -50.85 -20.97 7.97
N PRO A 82 -51.06 -21.95 7.06
CA PRO A 82 -50.69 -21.87 5.65
C PRO A 82 -51.89 -21.75 4.68
N GLY A 83 -51.60 -21.37 3.43
CA GLY A 83 -52.40 -21.74 2.25
C GLY A 83 -52.99 -20.59 1.42
N ASN A 84 -52.28 -20.19 0.35
CA ASN A 84 -52.84 -20.10 -1.01
C ASN A 84 -51.76 -19.62 -2.01
N PRO A 85 -51.61 -20.26 -3.19
CA PRO A 85 -50.71 -19.80 -4.23
C PRO A 85 -51.31 -18.61 -5.01
N PRO A 86 -50.48 -17.69 -5.55
CA PRO A 86 -50.98 -16.59 -6.38
C PRO A 86 -51.43 -17.08 -7.77
N PRO A 87 -52.44 -16.43 -8.39
CA PRO A 87 -53.02 -16.86 -9.65
C PRO A 87 -52.12 -16.59 -10.87
N ARG A 88 -52.24 -17.47 -11.87
CA ARG A 88 -51.68 -17.34 -13.22
C ARG A 88 -52.25 -16.10 -13.92
N VAL A 89 -51.39 -15.29 -14.52
CA VAL A 89 -51.78 -14.24 -15.46
C VAL A 89 -51.96 -14.86 -16.84
N SER A 90 -53.20 -14.89 -17.32
CA SER A 90 -53.57 -15.27 -18.67
C SER A 90 -53.32 -14.13 -19.65
N PHE A 91 -52.78 -14.48 -20.81
CA PHE A 91 -52.72 -13.64 -22.00
C PHE A 91 -54.13 -13.36 -22.52
N ALA A 92 -54.47 -12.09 -22.73
CA ALA A 92 -55.52 -11.67 -23.66
C ALA A 92 -55.41 -10.17 -24.00
N ASN A 93 -55.19 -9.93 -25.30
CA ASN A 93 -55.81 -8.90 -26.13
C ASN A 93 -55.28 -7.45 -26.06
N GLU A 94 -54.29 -7.23 -26.93
CA GLU A 94 -54.03 -6.04 -27.73
C GLU A 94 -55.18 -5.77 -28.73
N PRO A 95 -55.60 -4.50 -28.95
CA PRO A 95 -56.44 -4.15 -30.09
C PRO A 95 -55.67 -3.35 -31.17
N THR A 96 -55.61 -3.97 -32.35
CA THR A 96 -55.93 -3.42 -33.68
C THR A 96 -55.02 -2.34 -34.29
N GLU A 97 -54.25 -2.73 -35.30
CA GLU A 97 -54.38 -2.18 -36.66
C GLU A 97 -53.93 -3.22 -37.71
N GLN A 98 -54.91 -3.73 -38.48
CA GLN A 98 -54.74 -4.59 -39.65
C GLN A 98 -54.96 -3.75 -40.92
N LEU A 99 -54.13 -3.98 -41.95
CA LEU A 99 -54.46 -4.21 -43.37
C LEU A 99 -53.20 -4.01 -44.25
N PRO A 100 -53.08 -4.63 -45.47
CA PRO A 100 -53.77 -5.79 -46.01
C PRO A 100 -52.80 -6.90 -46.51
N VAL A 101 -53.29 -8.14 -46.45
CA VAL A 101 -52.70 -9.31 -47.13
C VAL A 101 -53.24 -9.38 -48.56
N ILE A 102 -52.36 -9.44 -49.55
CA ILE A 102 -52.73 -9.66 -50.95
C ILE A 102 -52.85 -11.17 -51.19
N THR A 103 -54.07 -11.63 -51.44
CA THR A 103 -54.37 -12.97 -51.96
C THR A 103 -54.27 -12.94 -53.49
N ALA A 104 -53.36 -13.73 -54.07
CA ALA A 104 -53.25 -13.93 -55.51
C ALA A 104 -54.15 -15.09 -55.97
N ALA A 105 -54.95 -14.86 -57.02
CA ALA A 105 -55.74 -15.87 -57.73
C ALA A 105 -54.94 -16.48 -58.91
N PRO A 106 -55.28 -17.71 -59.39
CA PRO A 106 -54.44 -18.49 -60.29
C PRO A 106 -54.76 -18.25 -61.77
N GLY A 107 -53.72 -18.27 -62.61
CA GLY A 107 -53.84 -18.46 -64.05
C GLY A 107 -53.05 -17.45 -64.88
N GLN A 108 -51.83 -17.80 -65.27
CA GLN A 108 -51.37 -17.83 -66.67
C GLN A 108 -49.90 -18.27 -66.78
N ARG A 109 -49.56 -18.75 -67.97
CA ARG A 109 -48.41 -19.61 -68.34
C ARG A 109 -47.05 -18.87 -68.36
N ARG A 110 -45.99 -19.62 -68.02
CA ARG A 110 -44.52 -19.38 -68.17
C ARG A 110 -44.12 -18.90 -69.60
N PRO A 111 -42.94 -18.25 -69.85
CA PRO A 111 -41.55 -18.74 -69.52
C PRO A 111 -40.48 -17.60 -69.31
N PRO A 112 -39.13 -17.80 -69.41
CA PRO A 112 -38.17 -18.74 -68.77
C PRO A 112 -37.20 -18.02 -67.76
N PRO A 113 -36.32 -18.72 -66.99
CA PRO A 113 -35.23 -18.10 -66.20
C PRO A 113 -33.88 -18.18 -66.95
N PRO A 114 -32.72 -17.77 -66.40
CA PRO A 114 -32.40 -16.74 -65.40
C PRO A 114 -31.35 -15.73 -65.92
N ARG A 115 -31.32 -14.49 -65.44
CA ARG A 115 -30.08 -13.68 -65.47
C ARG A 115 -29.87 -12.98 -64.14
N ALA A 116 -28.64 -13.11 -63.68
CA ALA A 116 -28.10 -12.70 -62.41
C ALA A 116 -28.40 -11.24 -62.06
N ALA A 117 -29.00 -11.04 -60.89
CA ALA A 117 -28.90 -9.83 -60.09
C ALA A 117 -28.70 -10.35 -58.65
N GLY A 118 -27.47 -10.43 -58.16
CA GLY A 118 -26.80 -9.25 -57.64
C GLY A 118 -27.02 -9.26 -56.13
N ARG A 119 -26.19 -10.03 -55.41
CA ARG A 119 -26.06 -9.96 -53.95
C ARG A 119 -25.70 -8.51 -53.60
N VAL A 120 -26.64 -7.75 -53.05
CA VAL A 120 -26.33 -6.48 -52.40
C VAL A 120 -25.71 -6.82 -51.05
N VAL A 121 -24.40 -6.98 -51.05
CA VAL A 121 -23.58 -6.87 -49.84
C VAL A 121 -23.52 -5.38 -49.55
N LEU A 122 -24.11 -4.94 -48.44
CA LEU A 122 -23.76 -3.65 -47.85
C LEU A 122 -22.31 -3.75 -47.37
N ILE A 123 -21.38 -3.53 -48.30
CA ILE A 123 -20.01 -3.18 -47.98
C ILE A 123 -20.14 -1.80 -47.35
N TYR A 124 -19.91 -1.71 -46.05
CA TYR A 124 -19.51 -0.44 -45.46
C TYR A 124 -18.20 -0.06 -46.13
N GLU A 125 -18.30 0.73 -47.19
CA GLU A 125 -17.20 1.51 -47.71
C GLU A 125 -16.88 2.52 -46.60
N GLN A 126 -16.08 2.09 -45.62
CA GLN A 126 -15.38 3.04 -44.78
C GLN A 126 -14.50 3.83 -45.74
N GLN A 127 -14.98 5.01 -46.14
CA GLN A 127 -14.17 6.04 -46.72
C GLN A 127 -13.04 6.34 -45.74
N ILE A 128 -11.90 5.68 -45.96
CA ILE A 128 -10.63 6.02 -45.37
C ILE A 128 -10.26 7.37 -45.96
N ARG A 129 -10.81 8.43 -45.37
CA ARG A 129 -10.30 9.79 -45.51
C ARG A 129 -8.88 9.74 -44.95
N LYS A 130 -7.92 9.60 -45.87
CA LYS A 130 -6.48 9.63 -45.66
C LYS A 130 -6.14 10.60 -44.54
N PRO A 131 -5.63 10.13 -43.38
CA PRO A 131 -5.39 11.00 -42.25
C PRO A 131 -4.08 11.72 -42.51
N TRP A 132 -4.15 12.85 -43.21
CA TRP A 132 -3.03 13.79 -43.33
C TRP A 132 -2.43 14.14 -41.96
N ARG A 133 -3.26 14.09 -40.91
CA ARG A 133 -2.85 14.27 -39.52
C ARG A 133 -1.97 13.13 -38.97
N LEU A 134 -2.10 11.90 -39.47
CA LEU A 134 -1.23 10.79 -39.07
C LEU A 134 0.17 10.92 -39.71
N LEU A 135 0.22 11.37 -40.97
CA LEU A 135 1.48 11.64 -41.67
C LEU A 135 2.25 12.80 -41.02
N LEU A 136 1.55 13.85 -40.57
CA LEU A 136 2.17 14.95 -39.83
C LEU A 136 2.71 14.51 -38.47
N CYS A 137 2.02 13.62 -37.75
CA CYS A 137 2.51 13.10 -36.46
C CYS A 137 3.72 12.16 -36.62
N THR A 138 3.78 11.33 -37.66
CA THR A 138 4.96 10.51 -37.91
C THR A 138 6.16 11.35 -38.37
N ALA A 139 5.93 12.39 -39.18
CA ALA A 139 6.99 13.30 -39.60
C ALA A 139 7.55 14.11 -38.42
N SER A 140 6.71 14.55 -37.47
CA SER A 140 7.18 15.25 -36.27
C SER A 140 7.96 14.33 -35.31
N ILE A 141 7.57 13.07 -35.15
CA ILE A 141 8.32 12.09 -34.34
C ILE A 141 9.69 11.77 -34.97
N VAL A 142 9.76 11.60 -36.29
CA VAL A 142 11.04 11.39 -37.00
C VAL A 142 11.92 12.65 -36.95
N SER A 143 11.34 13.84 -37.08
CA SER A 143 12.10 15.09 -36.97
C SER A 143 12.63 15.32 -35.54
N LEU A 144 11.90 14.91 -34.51
CA LEU A 144 12.31 15.06 -33.11
C LEU A 144 13.40 14.06 -32.71
N THR A 145 13.45 12.89 -33.35
CA THR A 145 14.53 11.92 -33.17
C THR A 145 15.81 12.31 -33.92
N VAL A 146 15.71 12.90 -35.12
CA VAL A 146 16.90 13.41 -35.85
C VAL A 146 17.51 14.65 -35.19
N GLY A 147 16.69 15.55 -34.63
CA GLY A 147 17.18 16.75 -33.93
C GLY A 147 17.96 16.45 -32.64
N VAL A 148 17.60 15.38 -31.93
CA VAL A 148 18.31 14.97 -30.69
C VAL A 148 19.63 14.25 -31.00
N VAL A 149 19.73 13.56 -32.15
CA VAL A 149 20.95 12.84 -32.55
C VAL A 149 22.00 13.77 -33.19
N LEU A 150 21.59 14.90 -33.79
CA LEU A 150 22.52 15.88 -34.37
C LEU A 150 22.85 17.07 -33.46
N GLY A 151 22.17 17.22 -32.31
CA GLY A 151 22.38 18.33 -31.35
C GLY A 151 23.52 18.13 -30.34
N GLN A 152 24.41 17.15 -30.53
CA GLN A 152 25.53 16.85 -29.61
C GLN A 152 26.92 17.11 -30.21
N THR A 153 27.02 17.81 -31.35
CA THR A 153 28.31 18.02 -32.04
C THR A 153 28.96 19.39 -31.84
N GLU A 154 28.70 20.10 -30.74
CA GLU A 154 29.50 21.28 -30.38
C GLU A 154 29.90 21.29 -28.90
N ALA A 155 30.88 20.44 -28.56
CA ALA A 155 31.86 20.73 -27.50
C ALA A 155 33.05 19.75 -27.56
N TYR A 156 33.65 19.52 -28.73
CA TYR A 156 35.01 18.98 -28.77
C TYR A 156 36.00 20.11 -28.40
N ARG A 157 36.12 20.40 -27.10
CA ARG A 157 37.36 21.02 -26.59
C ARG A 157 38.41 19.90 -26.57
N THR A 158 39.41 20.05 -27.41
CA THR A 158 40.68 19.31 -27.37
C THR A 158 41.17 19.16 -25.92
N PRO A 159 41.37 17.93 -25.40
CA PRO A 159 42.06 17.75 -24.14
C PRO A 159 43.56 17.90 -24.37
N THR A 160 44.15 18.93 -23.78
CA THR A 160 45.59 19.04 -23.58
C THR A 160 46.06 17.81 -22.77
N PRO A 161 47.08 17.04 -23.22
CA PRO A 161 47.55 15.87 -22.47
C PRO A 161 48.23 16.33 -21.18
N ARG A 162 47.52 16.25 -20.05
CA ARG A 162 48.11 16.39 -18.72
C ARG A 162 48.58 15.02 -18.27
N SER A 163 49.90 14.87 -18.31
CA SER A 163 50.76 13.94 -17.55
C SER A 163 50.02 12.85 -16.75
N THR A 164 50.22 11.60 -17.17
CA THR A 164 49.96 10.38 -16.41
C THR A 164 50.55 10.47 -15.01
N ALA A 165 49.72 10.79 -14.03
CA ALA A 165 49.88 10.36 -12.65
C ALA A 165 48.90 9.19 -12.45
N ALA A 166 49.42 8.06 -12.03
CA ALA A 166 48.69 6.81 -11.84
C ALA A 166 47.43 7.02 -10.99
N ALA A 167 46.25 6.93 -11.61
CA ALA A 167 45.00 6.78 -10.89
C ALA A 167 44.91 5.34 -10.39
N GLN A 168 45.17 5.15 -9.10
CA GLN A 168 44.74 3.97 -8.37
C GLN A 168 43.22 3.82 -8.55
N PRO A 169 42.68 2.60 -8.73
CA PRO A 169 41.25 2.37 -8.70
C PRO A 169 40.74 2.66 -7.29
N SER A 170 40.29 3.89 -7.06
CA SER A 170 39.42 4.18 -5.92
C SER A 170 38.05 3.63 -6.28
N ASP A 171 37.83 2.34 -5.99
CA ASP A 171 36.50 1.83 -5.64
C ASP A 171 36.05 2.58 -4.38
N VAL A 172 35.61 3.83 -4.55
CA VAL A 172 34.83 4.50 -3.52
C VAL A 172 33.44 3.91 -3.64
N VAL A 173 33.25 2.77 -2.99
CA VAL A 173 31.91 2.35 -2.58
C VAL A 173 31.40 3.50 -1.72
N GLN A 174 30.55 4.36 -2.29
CA GLN A 174 29.83 5.35 -1.50
C GLN A 174 28.94 4.57 -0.55
N THR A 175 29.36 4.47 0.71
CA THR A 175 28.58 3.78 1.73
C THR A 175 27.33 4.60 1.98
N VAL A 176 26.20 4.17 1.41
CA VAL A 176 24.89 4.69 1.77
C VAL A 176 24.66 4.32 3.24
N THR A 177 24.78 5.30 4.14
CA THR A 177 24.55 5.06 5.57
C THR A 177 23.07 4.81 5.80
N PRO A 178 22.67 3.60 6.24
CA PRO A 178 21.28 3.33 6.54
C PRO A 178 20.83 4.11 7.78
N LEU A 179 19.59 4.59 7.75
CA LEU A 179 18.93 5.15 8.91
C LEU A 179 18.38 4.03 9.79
N THR A 180 18.82 3.99 11.06
CA THR A 180 18.45 2.96 12.03
C THR A 180 17.98 3.58 13.35
N ALA A 181 17.08 2.89 14.06
CA ALA A 181 16.67 3.25 15.41
C ALA A 181 16.54 2.00 16.30
N PRO A 182 16.71 2.11 17.63
CA PRO A 182 16.52 0.98 18.56
C PRO A 182 15.04 0.61 18.74
N LEU A 183 14.74 -0.69 18.85
CA LEU A 183 13.40 -1.26 19.04
C LEU A 183 12.72 -0.74 20.32
N SER A 184 13.49 -0.63 21.40
CA SER A 184 13.02 -0.14 22.70
C SER A 184 11.75 -0.88 23.18
N THR A 185 10.81 -0.20 23.83
CA THR A 185 9.53 -0.77 24.33
C THR A 185 8.39 -0.70 23.31
N ILE A 186 8.68 -0.46 22.03
CA ILE A 186 7.68 -0.22 21.00
C ILE A 186 7.08 -1.54 20.53
N THR A 187 5.76 -1.68 20.68
CA THR A 187 5.02 -2.90 20.27
C THR A 187 4.10 -2.66 19.07
N GLN A 188 3.78 -1.41 18.79
CA GLN A 188 2.94 -1.00 17.66
C GLN A 188 3.34 0.39 17.18
N ARG A 189 3.35 0.61 15.87
CA ARG A 189 3.73 1.88 15.28
C ARG A 189 3.09 2.11 13.91
N ARG A 190 2.82 3.37 13.57
CA ARG A 190 2.44 3.78 12.21
C ARG A 190 3.65 4.35 11.50
N LEU A 191 3.85 3.97 10.25
CA LEU A 191 4.85 4.55 9.36
C LEU A 191 4.13 5.22 8.19
N GLU A 192 4.26 6.53 8.09
CA GLU A 192 3.84 7.29 6.92
C GLU A 192 5.03 7.48 5.97
N ILE A 193 4.85 7.14 4.69
CA ILE A 193 5.85 7.38 3.64
C ILE A 193 5.32 8.50 2.75
N ALA A 194 6.01 9.64 2.80
CA ALA A 194 5.70 10.85 2.08
C ALA A 194 6.77 11.14 1.01
N GLY A 195 6.38 11.94 0.00
CA GLY A 195 7.25 12.29 -1.12
C GLY A 195 7.15 11.29 -2.28
N PRO A 196 7.28 11.74 -3.54
CA PRO A 196 7.19 10.86 -4.70
C PRO A 196 8.37 9.88 -4.73
N ALA A 197 8.11 8.66 -5.16
CA ALA A 197 9.11 7.64 -5.38
C ALA A 197 8.87 6.93 -6.72
N THR A 198 9.92 6.48 -7.35
CA THR A 198 9.81 5.56 -8.49
C THR A 198 9.80 4.13 -7.99
N THR A 199 10.64 3.78 -7.02
CA THR A 199 10.68 2.43 -6.46
C THR A 199 10.71 2.50 -4.94
N LEU A 200 9.74 1.85 -4.30
CA LEU A 200 9.66 1.72 -2.85
C LEU A 200 9.57 0.23 -2.49
N ARG A 201 10.57 -0.25 -1.75
CA ARG A 201 10.62 -1.62 -1.25
C ARG A 201 10.48 -1.60 0.25
N ILE A 202 9.43 -2.21 0.78
CA ILE A 202 9.17 -2.32 2.21
C ILE A 202 9.18 -3.80 2.56
N ARG A 203 9.98 -4.22 3.52
CA ARG A 203 9.93 -5.60 4.02
C ARG A 203 9.95 -5.67 5.52
N THR A 204 9.30 -6.69 6.09
CA THR A 204 9.44 -7.01 7.51
C THR A 204 10.49 -8.11 7.70
N ALA A 205 11.27 -8.02 8.78
CA ALA A 205 12.31 -8.99 9.12
C ALA A 205 12.60 -8.96 10.63
N ASP A 206 13.23 -10.02 11.16
CA ASP A 206 13.81 -9.94 12.51
C ASP A 206 15.09 -9.09 12.45
N LEU A 207 15.04 -7.91 13.07
CA LEU A 207 16.13 -6.95 13.13
C LEU A 207 16.85 -6.97 14.49
N GLY A 208 16.61 -7.98 15.33
CA GLY A 208 17.16 -8.03 16.68
C GLY A 208 16.62 -6.88 17.53
N GLU A 209 17.51 -5.98 17.94
CA GLU A 209 17.23 -4.81 18.77
C GLU A 209 16.99 -3.52 17.97
N SER A 210 16.93 -3.60 16.64
CA SER A 210 16.62 -2.45 15.78
C SER A 210 15.13 -2.40 15.41
N LEU A 211 14.57 -1.19 15.40
CA LEU A 211 13.19 -0.91 15.02
C LEU A 211 13.00 -0.94 13.49
N TYR A 212 13.91 -0.28 12.79
CA TYR A 212 13.94 -0.21 11.33
C TYR A 212 15.38 -0.04 10.82
N ASN A 213 15.57 -0.36 9.55
CA ASN A 213 16.77 -0.07 8.77
C ASN A 213 16.30 0.45 7.39
N ILE A 214 16.61 1.70 7.08
CA ILE A 214 16.12 2.38 5.88
C ILE A 214 17.31 2.91 5.09
N ALA A 215 17.41 2.54 3.82
CA ALA A 215 18.45 3.02 2.91
C ALA A 215 17.80 3.60 1.64
N PRO A 216 18.23 4.79 1.16
CA PRO A 216 17.87 5.23 -0.19
C PRO A 216 18.41 4.25 -1.23
N LEU A 217 17.65 4.03 -2.30
CA LEU A 217 18.09 3.19 -3.42
C LEU A 217 19.12 3.89 -4.32
N ASP A 218 19.14 5.21 -4.30
CA ASP A 218 20.06 6.06 -5.04
C ASP A 218 20.89 6.88 -4.04
N PRO A 219 22.23 6.86 -4.10
CA PRO A 219 23.09 7.61 -3.18
C PRO A 219 22.87 9.13 -3.24
N SER A 220 22.31 9.64 -4.34
CA SER A 220 21.97 11.05 -4.50
C SER A 220 20.62 11.43 -3.87
N SER A 221 19.78 10.45 -3.52
CA SER A 221 18.52 10.66 -2.83
C SER A 221 18.75 10.72 -1.32
N SER A 222 17.96 11.55 -0.63
CA SER A 222 17.99 11.61 0.83
C SER A 222 16.68 11.13 1.43
N VAL A 223 16.79 10.46 2.57
CA VAL A 223 15.65 10.02 3.38
C VAL A 223 15.68 10.76 4.70
N GLN A 224 14.54 11.29 5.11
CA GLN A 224 14.40 11.99 6.38
C GLN A 224 13.31 11.33 7.20
N MET A 225 13.59 11.08 8.47
CA MET A 225 12.61 10.54 9.40
C MET A 225 12.24 11.62 10.40
N THR A 226 10.94 11.82 10.59
CA THR A 226 10.39 12.80 11.52
C THR A 226 9.30 12.14 12.35
N GLU A 227 9.33 12.38 13.66
CA GLU A 227 8.25 11.92 14.53
C GLU A 227 7.05 12.85 14.40
N THR A 228 5.87 12.25 14.21
CA THR A 228 4.60 12.96 14.12
C THR A 228 3.66 12.46 15.21
N GLY A 229 2.62 13.23 15.55
CA GLY A 229 1.63 12.80 16.55
C GLY A 229 0.94 11.47 16.19
N ASP A 230 0.90 11.13 14.90
CA ASP A 230 0.26 9.93 14.35
C ASP A 230 1.21 8.75 14.14
N GLY A 231 2.51 8.88 14.45
CA GLY A 231 3.52 7.85 14.26
C GLY A 231 4.86 8.42 13.77
N THR A 232 5.49 7.75 12.81
CA THR A 232 6.72 8.25 12.20
C THR A 232 6.53 8.48 10.72
N GLN A 233 7.05 9.59 10.24
CA GLN A 233 7.01 9.98 8.84
C GLN A 233 8.38 9.84 8.21
N LEU A 234 8.48 8.98 7.21
CA LEU A 234 9.59 8.89 6.26
C LEU A 234 9.30 9.82 5.08
N THR A 235 10.09 10.87 4.92
CA THR A 235 10.04 11.75 3.76
C THR A 235 11.15 11.36 2.80
N LEU A 236 10.76 11.00 1.57
CA LEU A 236 11.67 10.72 0.47
C LEU A 236 11.90 12.02 -0.31
N VAL A 237 13.15 12.48 -0.35
CA VAL A 237 13.53 13.69 -1.08
C VAL A 237 14.31 13.27 -2.32
N PRO A 238 13.77 13.48 -3.54
CA PRO A 238 14.47 13.17 -4.77
C PRO A 238 15.76 13.99 -4.88
N ALA A 239 16.77 13.37 -5.47
CA ALA A 239 17.96 14.06 -5.93
C ALA A 239 17.62 15.11 -7.01
N ALA A 240 18.50 16.10 -7.21
CA ALA A 240 18.40 17.04 -8.33
C ALA A 240 18.45 16.32 -9.70
N THR A 241 19.13 15.18 -9.74
CA THR A 241 19.18 14.26 -10.88
C THR A 241 19.03 12.85 -10.34
N GLY A 242 17.94 12.15 -10.66
CA GLY A 242 17.77 10.78 -10.20
C GLY A 242 16.33 10.40 -9.93
N THR A 243 16.19 9.18 -9.43
CA THR A 243 14.94 8.47 -9.27
C THR A 243 14.75 8.24 -7.76
N ALA A 244 13.83 8.96 -7.11
CA ALA A 244 13.62 8.80 -5.68
C ALA A 244 13.19 7.37 -5.34
N GLY A 245 13.79 6.75 -4.33
CA GLY A 245 13.42 5.42 -3.89
C GLY A 245 14.13 5.00 -2.61
N ALA A 246 13.56 4.02 -1.91
CA ALA A 246 14.12 3.50 -0.67
C ALA A 246 13.85 2.01 -0.50
N GLU A 247 14.81 1.33 0.15
CA GLU A 247 14.60 0.06 0.82
C GLU A 247 14.33 0.33 2.31
N VAL A 248 13.17 -0.14 2.78
CA VAL A 248 12.68 0.03 4.15
C VAL A 248 12.54 -1.35 4.76
N VAL A 249 13.38 -1.68 5.72
CA VAL A 249 13.27 -2.91 6.51
C VAL A 249 12.71 -2.57 7.88
N LEU A 250 11.60 -3.21 8.24
CA LEU A 250 10.88 -2.98 9.49
C LEU A 250 10.99 -4.21 10.38
N SER A 251 11.12 -4.00 11.69
CA SER A 251 11.17 -5.10 12.66
C SER A 251 9.83 -5.84 12.69
N SER A 252 9.86 -7.17 12.50
CA SER A 252 8.69 -8.06 12.58
C SER A 252 8.12 -8.19 14.01
N LYS A 253 8.89 -7.78 15.03
CA LYS A 253 8.48 -7.74 16.44
C LYS A 253 7.46 -6.62 16.74
N VAL A 254 7.34 -5.64 15.84
CA VAL A 254 6.44 -4.49 15.97
C VAL A 254 5.23 -4.66 15.07
N ARG A 255 4.05 -4.26 15.56
CA ARG A 255 2.83 -4.19 14.77
C ARG A 255 2.77 -2.88 13.97
N TRP A 256 2.88 -2.97 12.65
CA TRP A 256 2.98 -1.83 11.75
C TRP A 256 1.68 -1.51 11.03
N THR A 257 1.30 -0.23 11.02
CA THR A 257 0.34 0.32 10.06
C THR A 257 1.11 1.18 9.05
N LEU A 258 1.03 0.83 7.78
CA LEU A 258 1.70 1.58 6.70
C LEU A 258 0.74 2.60 6.09
N LYS A 259 1.21 3.82 5.84
CA LYS A 259 0.44 4.85 5.13
C LYS A 259 1.31 5.48 4.06
N LEU A 260 0.95 5.31 2.79
CA LEU A 260 1.66 5.86 1.65
C LEU A 260 0.92 7.10 1.16
N THR A 261 1.48 8.28 1.45
CA THR A 261 0.99 9.58 0.97
C THR A 261 1.82 10.13 -0.19
N GLY A 262 2.96 9.51 -0.49
CA GLY A 262 3.77 9.76 -1.67
C GLY A 262 3.38 8.91 -2.89
N GLY A 263 3.24 9.53 -4.06
CA GLY A 263 2.97 8.79 -5.31
C GLY A 263 4.14 7.87 -5.67
N THR A 264 3.85 6.62 -6.04
CA THR A 264 4.89 5.61 -6.26
C THR A 264 4.72 4.89 -7.60
N ALA A 265 5.75 4.81 -8.45
CA ALA A 265 5.63 4.02 -9.68
C ALA A 265 5.62 2.51 -9.40
N GLU A 266 6.57 2.02 -8.62
CA GLU A 266 6.70 0.62 -8.21
C GLU A 266 6.72 0.49 -6.69
N LEU A 267 5.69 -0.16 -6.15
CA LEU A 267 5.58 -0.49 -4.73
C LEU A 267 5.73 -2.00 -4.54
N ASP A 268 6.72 -2.42 -3.77
CA ASP A 268 6.85 -3.80 -3.31
C ASP A 268 6.80 -3.81 -1.77
N VAL A 269 5.77 -4.45 -1.21
CA VAL A 269 5.66 -4.69 0.23
C VAL A 269 5.73 -6.19 0.49
N ASP A 270 6.76 -6.63 1.20
CA ASP A 270 6.91 -8.01 1.68
C ASP A 270 6.83 -8.08 3.20
N SER A 271 5.65 -8.40 3.70
CA SER A 271 5.37 -8.50 5.13
C SER A 271 5.24 -9.94 5.62
N ARG A 272 5.70 -10.93 4.84
CA ARG A 272 5.58 -12.35 5.19
C ARG A 272 6.24 -12.72 6.52
N ALA A 273 7.27 -11.99 6.95
CA ALA A 273 7.86 -12.17 8.27
C ALA A 273 6.95 -11.70 9.44
N GLY A 274 5.74 -11.20 9.14
CA GLY A 274 4.76 -10.75 10.12
C GLY A 274 4.80 -9.24 10.35
N GLY A 275 4.14 -8.80 11.43
CA GLY A 275 4.13 -7.41 11.89
C GLY A 275 3.11 -6.50 11.23
N LEU A 276 2.68 -6.74 9.98
CA LEU A 276 1.73 -5.84 9.32
C LEU A 276 0.30 -6.00 9.86
N ILE A 277 -0.28 -4.91 10.39
CA ILE A 277 -1.66 -4.85 10.91
C ILE A 277 -2.57 -3.91 10.13
N GLY A 278 -2.05 -3.18 9.13
CA GLY A 278 -2.86 -2.38 8.23
C GLY A 278 -2.02 -1.65 7.17
N ALA A 279 -2.66 -1.27 6.07
CA ALA A 279 -2.04 -0.48 5.02
C ALA A 279 -3.01 0.54 4.41
N GLU A 280 -2.51 1.72 4.06
CA GLU A 280 -3.27 2.81 3.47
C GLU A 280 -2.50 3.39 2.28
N LEU A 281 -2.99 3.15 1.07
CA LEU A 281 -2.43 3.71 -0.16
C LEU A 281 -3.24 4.94 -0.54
N VAL A 282 -2.80 6.11 -0.04
CA VAL A 282 -3.51 7.38 -0.20
C VAL A 282 -3.15 8.03 -1.53
N ALA A 283 -1.86 7.98 -1.90
CA ALA A 283 -1.40 8.45 -3.20
C ALA A 283 -1.45 7.35 -4.27
N GLY A 284 -1.29 7.77 -5.52
CA GLY A 284 -1.37 6.86 -6.66
C GLY A 284 -0.18 5.89 -6.73
N VAL A 285 -0.45 4.67 -7.19
CA VAL A 285 0.56 3.63 -7.41
C VAL A 285 0.44 3.07 -8.83
N SER A 286 1.51 3.11 -9.63
CA SER A 286 1.41 2.57 -11.00
C SER A 286 1.38 1.04 -10.98
N ARG A 287 2.29 0.39 -10.24
CA ARG A 287 2.33 -1.04 -10.01
C ARG A 287 2.64 -1.33 -8.54
N GLY A 288 1.76 -2.05 -7.86
CA GLY A 288 1.92 -2.45 -6.47
C GLY A 288 1.85 -3.96 -6.29
N VAL A 289 2.76 -4.51 -5.49
CA VAL A 289 2.73 -5.91 -5.04
C VAL A 289 2.77 -5.92 -3.52
N LEU A 290 1.75 -6.53 -2.90
CA LEU A 290 1.67 -6.74 -1.46
C LEU A 290 1.76 -8.24 -1.19
N ARG A 291 2.84 -8.70 -0.55
CA ARG A 291 2.97 -10.06 0.00
C ARG A 291 2.67 -9.98 1.49
N LEU A 292 1.58 -10.61 1.88
CA LEU A 292 0.96 -10.46 3.18
C LEU A 292 1.07 -11.78 3.96
N PRO A 293 1.36 -11.72 5.27
CA PRO A 293 1.45 -12.90 6.13
C PRO A 293 0.06 -13.48 6.43
N GLU A 294 -0.04 -14.52 7.24
CA GLU A 294 -1.31 -14.87 7.86
C GLU A 294 -1.83 -13.71 8.76
N PRO A 295 -3.06 -13.21 8.54
CA PRO A 295 -3.60 -12.09 9.30
C PRO A 295 -3.96 -12.51 10.72
N LYS A 296 -3.73 -11.64 11.69
CA LYS A 296 -4.24 -11.78 13.06
C LYS A 296 -5.47 -10.88 13.21
N GLY A 297 -6.66 -11.47 13.21
CA GLY A 297 -7.93 -10.75 13.16
C GLY A 297 -8.24 -10.20 11.77
N THR A 298 -9.05 -9.14 11.71
CA THR A 298 -9.38 -8.47 10.43
C THR A 298 -8.38 -7.36 10.15
N VAL A 299 -7.55 -7.53 9.12
CA VAL A 299 -6.53 -6.55 8.71
C VAL A 299 -7.09 -5.64 7.60
N PRO A 300 -7.23 -4.33 7.86
CA PRO A 300 -7.72 -3.38 6.86
C PRO A 300 -6.62 -2.97 5.88
N ILE A 301 -6.98 -2.93 4.59
CA ILE A 301 -6.17 -2.33 3.54
C ILE A 301 -7.05 -1.31 2.81
N SER A 302 -6.66 -0.04 2.82
CA SER A 302 -7.38 1.02 2.11
C SER A 302 -6.58 1.53 0.93
N VAL A 303 -7.25 1.77 -0.18
CA VAL A 303 -6.68 2.30 -1.42
C VAL A 303 -7.55 3.45 -1.89
N THR A 304 -7.06 4.66 -1.67
CA THR A 304 -7.76 5.92 -1.95
C THR A 304 -7.12 6.66 -3.13
N GLY A 305 -5.84 6.40 -3.42
CA GLY A 305 -5.16 6.86 -4.63
C GLY A 305 -5.41 5.94 -5.81
N ALA A 306 -5.33 6.48 -7.04
CA ALA A 306 -5.51 5.71 -8.26
C ALA A 306 -4.42 4.65 -8.40
N VAL A 307 -4.79 3.43 -8.79
CA VAL A 307 -3.82 2.33 -8.96
C VAL A 307 -3.88 1.75 -10.37
N GLY A 308 -2.73 1.64 -11.03
CA GLY A 308 -2.64 0.94 -12.31
C GLY A 308 -2.87 -0.55 -12.10
N GLU A 309 -1.88 -1.21 -11.51
CA GLU A 309 -1.88 -2.64 -11.22
C GLU A 309 -1.65 -2.88 -9.73
N LEU A 310 -2.52 -3.66 -9.09
CA LEU A 310 -2.35 -4.08 -7.69
C LEU A 310 -2.43 -5.59 -7.61
N THR A 311 -1.36 -6.22 -7.15
CA THR A 311 -1.32 -7.64 -6.81
C THR A 311 -1.24 -7.81 -5.30
N VAL A 312 -2.19 -8.52 -4.73
CA VAL A 312 -2.24 -8.88 -3.32
C VAL A 312 -2.06 -10.39 -3.21
N ARG A 313 -0.92 -10.79 -2.64
CA ARG A 313 -0.56 -12.18 -2.37
C ARG A 313 -0.76 -12.43 -0.88
N THR A 314 -1.64 -13.35 -0.56
CA THR A 314 -1.85 -13.78 0.82
C THR A 314 -1.44 -15.23 0.99
N GLU A 315 -1.00 -15.62 2.18
CA GLU A 315 -0.81 -17.03 2.49
C GLU A 315 -2.14 -17.81 2.44
N ALA A 316 -2.06 -19.12 2.19
CA ALA A 316 -3.19 -19.97 1.79
C ALA A 316 -4.43 -19.90 2.70
N HIS A 317 -4.27 -19.56 3.98
CA HIS A 317 -5.34 -19.54 4.99
C HIS A 317 -5.98 -18.17 5.21
N ALA A 318 -5.61 -17.16 4.44
CA ALA A 318 -6.05 -15.78 4.64
C ALA A 318 -7.11 -15.36 3.60
N PRO A 319 -8.42 -15.51 3.88
CA PRO A 319 -9.47 -15.09 2.95
C PRO A 319 -9.53 -13.57 2.82
N VAL A 320 -9.81 -13.11 1.60
CA VAL A 320 -9.83 -11.68 1.25
C VAL A 320 -11.24 -11.25 0.82
N ARG A 321 -11.64 -10.06 1.27
CA ARG A 321 -12.75 -9.30 0.69
C ARG A 321 -12.19 -8.05 0.05
N VAL A 322 -12.69 -7.72 -1.13
CA VAL A 322 -12.38 -6.48 -1.84
C VAL A 322 -13.69 -5.72 -2.08
N ARG A 323 -13.74 -4.47 -1.64
CA ARG A 323 -14.82 -3.53 -1.97
C ARG A 323 -14.31 -2.48 -2.94
N LEU A 324 -14.92 -2.41 -4.11
CA LEU A 324 -14.56 -1.48 -5.18
C LEU A 324 -15.58 -0.34 -5.21
N GLY A 325 -15.15 0.85 -4.80
CA GLY A 325 -15.95 2.07 -4.77
C GLY A 325 -16.26 2.54 -6.19
N LYS A 326 -15.24 2.74 -7.03
CA LYS A 326 -15.39 3.19 -8.42
C LYS A 326 -15.40 2.08 -9.47
N GLY A 327 -15.05 0.85 -9.09
CA GLY A 327 -14.99 -0.29 -9.99
C GLY A 327 -13.55 -0.68 -10.34
N ALA A 328 -13.40 -1.57 -11.31
CA ALA A 328 -12.10 -2.03 -11.80
C ALA A 328 -12.16 -2.45 -13.28
N GLY A 329 -11.09 -2.20 -14.04
CA GLY A 329 -10.98 -2.71 -15.42
C GLY A 329 -10.95 -4.25 -15.46
N LEU A 330 -10.13 -4.84 -14.60
CA LEU A 330 -10.03 -6.28 -14.35
C LEU A 330 -9.85 -6.52 -12.85
N ALA A 331 -10.61 -7.45 -12.27
CA ALA A 331 -10.40 -7.92 -10.91
C ALA A 331 -10.48 -9.44 -10.82
N THR A 332 -9.47 -10.05 -10.20
CA THR A 332 -9.41 -11.48 -9.89
C THR A 332 -9.39 -11.65 -8.39
N VAL A 333 -10.42 -12.30 -7.83
CA VAL A 333 -10.51 -12.61 -6.39
C VAL A 333 -11.03 -14.04 -6.24
N GLY A 334 -10.41 -14.82 -5.37
CA GLY A 334 -10.77 -16.23 -5.17
C GLY A 334 -10.65 -17.08 -6.42
N GLY A 335 -9.66 -16.78 -7.26
CA GLY A 335 -9.43 -17.45 -8.55
C GLY A 335 -10.44 -17.11 -9.65
N LYS A 336 -11.35 -16.14 -9.43
CA LYS A 336 -12.38 -15.76 -10.40
C LYS A 336 -12.08 -14.38 -10.98
N ALA A 337 -11.69 -14.34 -12.25
CA ALA A 337 -11.47 -13.10 -12.99
C ALA A 337 -12.79 -12.46 -13.46
N ARG A 338 -12.89 -11.13 -13.38
CA ARG A 338 -14.04 -10.33 -13.83
C ARG A 338 -13.54 -9.07 -14.52
N ARG A 339 -14.00 -8.81 -15.74
CA ARG A 339 -13.72 -7.58 -16.49
C ARG A 339 -14.85 -6.56 -16.34
N GLY A 340 -14.52 -5.28 -16.40
CA GLY A 340 -15.50 -4.18 -16.35
C GLY A 340 -16.32 -4.21 -15.05
N VAL A 341 -15.64 -4.35 -13.91
CA VAL A 341 -16.30 -4.45 -12.61
C VAL A 341 -16.93 -3.11 -12.25
N LYS A 342 -18.25 -3.12 -12.02
CA LYS A 342 -19.02 -1.92 -11.72
C LYS A 342 -18.64 -1.30 -10.36
N ALA A 343 -18.81 0.01 -10.26
CA ALA A 343 -18.76 0.73 -9.00
C ALA A 343 -19.69 0.11 -7.93
N GLY A 344 -19.27 0.18 -6.67
CA GLY A 344 -19.97 -0.42 -5.53
C GLY A 344 -19.87 -1.95 -5.40
N THR A 345 -19.19 -2.64 -6.31
CA THR A 345 -19.10 -4.11 -6.28
C THR A 345 -18.24 -4.59 -5.11
N THR A 346 -18.72 -5.61 -4.40
CA THR A 346 -17.93 -6.35 -3.40
C THR A 346 -17.58 -7.74 -3.93
N LEU A 347 -16.29 -8.03 -4.01
CA LEU A 347 -15.72 -9.33 -4.32
C LEU A 347 -15.24 -9.97 -3.01
N ARG A 348 -15.39 -11.28 -2.85
CA ARG A 348 -14.93 -11.98 -1.65
C ARG A 348 -14.61 -13.42 -1.94
N ASP A 349 -13.62 -13.94 -1.22
CA ASP A 349 -13.33 -15.36 -1.19
C ASP A 349 -14.45 -16.16 -0.53
N ALA A 350 -14.55 -17.43 -0.90
CA ALA A 350 -15.32 -18.40 -0.13
C ALA A 350 -14.76 -18.47 1.30
N GLY A 351 -15.63 -18.53 2.30
CA GLY A 351 -15.24 -18.63 3.71
C GLY A 351 -14.94 -17.29 4.41
N TRP A 352 -14.78 -16.16 3.69
CA TRP A 352 -14.46 -14.86 4.30
C TRP A 352 -15.41 -14.47 5.45
N ALA A 353 -16.71 -14.74 5.29
CA ALA A 353 -17.71 -14.38 6.30
C ALA A 353 -17.56 -15.15 7.62
N LYS A 354 -17.07 -16.39 7.56
CA LYS A 354 -16.89 -17.28 8.72
C LYS A 354 -15.49 -17.16 9.34
N ALA A 355 -14.55 -16.55 8.62
CA ALA A 355 -13.17 -16.41 9.08
C ALA A 355 -13.02 -15.30 10.13
N THR A 356 -12.24 -15.59 11.18
CA THR A 356 -11.84 -14.62 12.19
C THR A 356 -10.61 -13.81 11.73
N ASN A 357 -9.67 -14.51 11.12
CA ASN A 357 -8.44 -13.99 10.52
C ASN A 357 -8.67 -13.76 9.03
N ARG A 358 -8.63 -12.50 8.58
CA ARG A 358 -8.99 -12.14 7.20
C ARG A 358 -8.49 -10.76 6.78
N TYR A 359 -8.35 -10.56 5.47
CA TYR A 359 -8.09 -9.24 4.91
C TYR A 359 -9.37 -8.56 4.43
N ASP A 360 -9.48 -7.26 4.69
CA ASP A 360 -10.54 -6.41 4.18
C ASP A 360 -9.95 -5.26 3.37
N VAL A 361 -9.98 -5.41 2.05
CA VAL A 361 -9.46 -4.43 1.10
C VAL A 361 -10.60 -3.51 0.66
N ARG A 362 -10.42 -2.20 0.86
CA ARG A 362 -11.33 -1.17 0.39
C ARG A 362 -10.62 -0.28 -0.61
N VAL A 363 -11.08 -0.31 -1.84
CA VAL A 363 -10.56 0.51 -2.94
C VAL A 363 -11.61 1.56 -3.26
N THR A 364 -11.42 2.80 -2.84
CA THR A 364 -12.34 3.92 -3.19
C THR A 364 -11.91 4.64 -4.45
N ALA A 365 -10.68 4.40 -4.92
CA ALA A 365 -10.14 4.93 -6.15
C ALA A 365 -10.47 4.07 -7.38
N ASP A 366 -10.04 4.56 -8.54
CA ASP A 366 -10.02 3.79 -9.78
C ASP A 366 -8.82 2.83 -9.77
N VAL A 367 -9.07 1.55 -10.12
CA VAL A 367 -8.04 0.53 -10.29
C VAL A 367 -8.14 -0.09 -11.68
N SER A 368 -7.02 -0.15 -12.42
CA SER A 368 -7.08 -0.75 -13.77
C SER A 368 -7.11 -2.28 -13.67
N THR A 369 -6.16 -2.86 -12.93
CA THR A 369 -6.07 -4.31 -12.68
C THR A 369 -5.86 -4.60 -11.21
N LEU A 370 -6.69 -5.49 -10.66
CA LEU A 370 -6.55 -6.03 -9.31
C LEU A 370 -6.43 -7.55 -9.38
N LEU A 371 -5.35 -8.10 -8.84
CA LEU A 371 -5.15 -9.53 -8.65
C LEU A 371 -5.05 -9.83 -7.16
N VAL A 372 -5.93 -10.71 -6.68
CA VAL A 372 -5.80 -11.31 -5.36
C VAL A 372 -5.56 -12.79 -5.56
N GLU A 373 -4.39 -13.25 -5.14
CA GLU A 373 -3.98 -14.64 -5.24
C GLU A 373 -3.49 -15.17 -3.89
N ARG A 374 -3.68 -16.47 -3.71
CA ARG A 374 -3.16 -17.17 -2.54
C ARG A 374 -1.90 -17.90 -2.95
N ILE A 375 -0.81 -17.61 -2.25
CA ILE A 375 0.43 -18.35 -2.39
C ILE A 375 0.41 -19.53 -1.41
N PRO A 376 0.98 -20.70 -1.81
CA PRO A 376 1.18 -21.79 -0.86
C PRO A 376 2.05 -21.30 0.30
N ALA A 377 1.74 -21.75 1.52
CA ALA A 377 2.61 -21.50 2.67
C ALA A 377 4.00 -22.05 2.34
N THR A 378 5.04 -21.24 2.57
CA THR A 378 6.42 -21.73 2.49
C THR A 378 6.72 -22.29 3.88
N ASP A 379 6.84 -23.61 3.98
CA ASP A 379 7.22 -24.31 5.22
C ASP A 379 8.64 -23.92 5.69
#